data_AF-A0A927RTK3-F1
#
_entry.id   AF-A0A927RTK3-F1
#
_cell.length_a   1.000
_cell.length_b   1.000
_cell.length_c   1.000
_cell.angle_alpha   90.00
_cell.angle_beta   90.00
_cell.angle_gamma   90.00
#
_symmetry.space_group_name_H-M   'P 1'
#
loop_
_entity.id
_entity.type
_entity.pdbx_description
1 polymer ?
#
loop_
_entity_poly.entity_id
_entity_poly.type
_entity_poly.pdbx_seq_one_letter_code
_entity_poly.pdbx_strand_id
1 'polypeptide(L)'
;MTYQNQNNFSIDILSFQTLISFPDKVIDRQQFEDKITPSEFLKILTHLHNNNYILVKISDILDTSTNTIKFNPPIPLEKTPIILTFDNVSYTSNLTNSGSIDKIIVDRNNNLATYSSKKSIQDRISYDNEFIPILEDFIFNHPDFSYNSARGIIFCTGKDGLLGYNTNHNNASASHNTKRVCEVVSLLKSKGWEFGCNGYTYTPQHTLSNIELIKDLNLWNKEIKPIVGNTNLFALPHTDTSTPDTELSNLLTSNSFNIHFTNKPATHNITVNNNHIVCSRKIISGHTLRTSPESFSHLFNAEDVYDEIARNTPFNQLPI
;
A
#
# COMPACT_ATOMS: atom_id res chain seq x y z
N MET A 1 -8.42 -26.92 16.23
CA MET A 1 -7.82 -26.30 15.03
C MET A 1 -6.41 -26.81 14.89
N THR A 2 -6.07 -27.25 13.69
CA THR A 2 -4.71 -27.70 13.36
C THR A 2 -3.92 -26.47 12.90
N TYR A 3 -2.65 -26.38 13.25
CA TYR A 3 -1.80 -25.23 12.96
C TYR A 3 -0.59 -25.66 12.15
N GLN A 4 -0.12 -24.83 11.22
CA GLN A 4 1.05 -25.13 10.37
C GLN A 4 2.29 -24.32 10.77
N ASN A 5 3.43 -24.99 10.74
CA ASN A 5 4.76 -24.43 11.04
C ASN A 5 5.76 -24.68 9.88
N GLN A 6 5.28 -24.77 8.62
CA GLN A 6 6.09 -25.25 7.49
C GLN A 6 6.47 -24.18 6.45
N ASN A 7 7.68 -24.36 5.91
CA ASN A 7 8.49 -23.50 5.04
C ASN A 7 7.93 -23.20 3.62
N ASN A 8 6.64 -23.46 3.32
CA ASN A 8 6.13 -23.44 1.94
C ASN A 8 4.85 -22.58 1.76
N PHE A 9 4.68 -21.49 2.52
CA PHE A 9 3.64 -20.53 2.18
C PHE A 9 4.02 -19.78 0.91
N SER A 10 3.19 -19.88 -0.13
CA SER A 10 3.17 -18.87 -1.20
C SER A 10 2.39 -17.68 -0.68
N ILE A 11 3.10 -16.60 -0.33
CA ILE A 11 2.48 -15.37 0.17
C ILE A 11 2.23 -14.45 -1.02
N ASP A 12 0.97 -14.18 -1.34
CA ASP A 12 0.64 -13.12 -2.28
C ASP A 12 0.84 -11.74 -1.64
N ILE A 13 1.43 -10.82 -2.42
CA ILE A 13 1.60 -9.43 -2.01
C ILE A 13 0.88 -8.57 -3.04
N LEU A 14 -0.19 -7.91 -2.62
CA LEU A 14 -1.00 -7.05 -3.49
C LEU A 14 -0.55 -5.61 -3.33
N SER A 15 -0.41 -4.90 -4.45
CA SER A 15 -0.02 -3.50 -4.50
C SER A 15 -1.18 -2.67 -5.03
N PHE A 16 -1.58 -1.68 -4.25
CA PHE A 16 -2.59 -0.71 -4.58
C PHE A 16 -1.96 0.68 -4.58
N GLN A 17 -2.52 1.58 -5.38
CA GLN A 17 -2.38 3.00 -5.14
C GLN A 17 -3.50 3.47 -4.18
N THR A 18 -3.53 4.77 -3.89
CA THR A 18 -4.72 5.41 -3.29
C THR A 18 -5.97 5.16 -4.11
N LEU A 19 -7.14 5.11 -3.48
CA LEU A 19 -8.39 4.80 -4.15
C LEU A 19 -8.96 6.02 -4.89
N ILE A 20 -9.85 5.75 -5.85
CA ILE A 20 -10.67 6.78 -6.50
C ILE A 20 -11.93 7.00 -5.66
N SER A 21 -11.80 7.80 -4.61
CA SER A 21 -12.90 8.11 -3.68
C SER A 21 -14.11 8.77 -4.33
N PHE A 22 -13.91 9.52 -5.43
CA PHE A 22 -14.96 10.22 -6.19
C PHE A 22 -14.83 9.95 -7.70
N PRO A 23 -15.29 8.79 -8.18
CA PRO A 23 -15.17 8.39 -9.59
C PRO A 23 -15.79 9.39 -10.57
N ASP A 24 -16.91 9.99 -10.19
CA ASP A 24 -17.64 11.01 -10.95
C ASP A 24 -16.84 12.30 -11.22
N LYS A 25 -15.74 12.50 -10.50
CA LYS A 25 -14.88 13.69 -10.63
C LYS A 25 -13.63 13.45 -11.45
N VAL A 26 -13.37 12.22 -11.90
CA VAL A 26 -12.15 11.91 -12.64
C VAL A 26 -12.29 12.29 -14.10
N ILE A 27 -11.39 13.16 -14.58
CA ILE A 27 -11.34 13.57 -16.00
C ILE A 27 -10.21 12.84 -16.73
N ASP A 28 -9.09 12.59 -16.04
CA ASP A 28 -7.97 11.87 -16.62
C ASP A 28 -8.25 10.37 -16.62
N ARG A 29 -8.49 9.82 -17.81
CA ARG A 29 -8.78 8.40 -18.00
C ARG A 29 -7.62 7.52 -17.56
N GLN A 30 -6.36 7.94 -17.74
CA GLN A 30 -5.22 7.12 -17.31
C GLN A 30 -5.21 6.97 -15.79
N GLN A 31 -5.38 8.08 -15.07
CA GLN A 31 -5.48 8.06 -13.60
C GLN A 31 -6.63 7.18 -13.10
N PHE A 32 -7.73 7.16 -13.86
CA PHE A 32 -8.89 6.34 -13.55
C PHE A 32 -8.61 4.84 -13.70
N GLU A 33 -7.73 4.47 -14.64
CA GLU A 33 -7.33 3.09 -14.90
C GLU A 33 -6.19 2.61 -13.98
N ASP A 34 -5.34 3.52 -13.50
CA ASP A 34 -4.21 3.19 -12.62
C ASP A 34 -4.61 2.86 -11.17
N LYS A 35 -5.87 3.11 -10.81
CA LYS A 35 -6.40 2.97 -9.45
C LYS A 35 -7.71 2.17 -9.44
N ILE A 36 -8.15 1.77 -8.24
CA ILE A 36 -9.46 1.13 -8.03
C ILE A 36 -10.38 2.00 -7.18
N THR A 37 -11.68 1.73 -7.22
CA THR A 37 -12.69 2.43 -6.41
C THR A 37 -12.81 1.84 -5.00
N PRO A 38 -13.42 2.55 -4.04
CA PRO A 38 -13.80 2.01 -2.73
C PRO A 38 -14.61 0.71 -2.80
N SER A 39 -15.57 0.66 -3.72
CA SER A 39 -16.43 -0.51 -3.96
C SER A 39 -15.62 -1.71 -4.43
N GLU A 40 -14.72 -1.53 -5.40
CA GLU A 40 -13.82 -2.58 -5.88
C GLU A 40 -12.90 -3.09 -4.77
N PHE A 41 -12.31 -2.19 -3.99
CA PHE A 41 -11.45 -2.56 -2.87
C PHE A 41 -12.21 -3.38 -1.82
N LEU A 42 -13.42 -2.96 -1.42
CA LEU A 42 -14.24 -3.70 -0.46
C LEU A 42 -14.65 -5.08 -0.98
N LYS A 43 -15.02 -5.19 -2.27
CA LYS A 43 -15.32 -6.48 -2.90
C LYS A 43 -14.09 -7.39 -2.91
N ILE A 44 -12.90 -6.86 -3.22
CA ILE A 44 -11.64 -7.62 -3.13
C ILE A 44 -11.42 -8.15 -1.72
N LEU A 45 -11.53 -7.31 -0.68
CA LEU A 45 -11.41 -7.76 0.71
C LEU A 45 -12.41 -8.87 1.06
N THR A 46 -13.66 -8.71 0.61
CA THR A 46 -14.73 -9.69 0.82
C THR A 46 -14.40 -11.04 0.16
N HIS A 47 -13.94 -11.04 -1.09
CA HIS A 47 -13.54 -12.28 -1.78
C HIS A 47 -12.30 -12.92 -1.15
N LEU A 48 -11.29 -12.12 -0.77
CA LEU A 48 -10.12 -12.62 -0.05
C LEU A 48 -10.53 -13.33 1.25
N HIS A 49 -11.40 -12.70 2.05
CA HIS A 49 -11.90 -13.31 3.29
C HIS A 49 -12.68 -14.59 3.04
N ASN A 50 -13.63 -14.59 2.09
CA ASN A 50 -14.42 -15.76 1.69
C ASN A 50 -13.55 -16.92 1.18
N ASN A 51 -12.44 -16.61 0.52
CA ASN A 51 -11.45 -17.57 0.02
C ASN A 51 -10.38 -17.94 1.06
N ASN A 52 -10.66 -17.69 2.35
CA ASN A 52 -9.81 -18.01 3.50
C ASN A 52 -8.43 -17.33 3.52
N TYR A 53 -8.27 -16.17 2.88
CA TYR A 53 -7.06 -15.38 3.08
C TYR A 53 -7.02 -14.74 4.48
N ILE A 54 -5.81 -14.50 4.97
CA ILE A 54 -5.54 -13.82 6.24
C ILE A 54 -4.41 -12.80 6.06
N LEU A 55 -4.61 -11.57 6.52
CA LEU A 55 -3.57 -10.55 6.52
C LEU A 55 -2.46 -10.91 7.48
N VAL A 56 -1.22 -10.76 7.04
CA VAL A 56 -0.01 -10.93 7.86
C VAL A 56 0.92 -9.72 7.68
N LYS A 57 1.74 -9.43 8.68
CA LYS A 57 2.80 -8.41 8.57
C LYS A 57 4.03 -8.98 7.89
N ILE A 58 4.78 -8.13 7.18
CA ILE A 58 6.08 -8.55 6.66
C ILE A 58 7.05 -8.87 7.83
N SER A 59 6.90 -8.19 8.96
CA SER A 59 7.67 -8.47 10.18
C SER A 59 7.38 -9.82 10.82
N ASP A 60 6.21 -10.41 10.56
CA ASP A 60 5.80 -11.69 11.15
C ASP A 60 6.31 -12.90 10.35
N ILE A 61 6.83 -12.68 9.14
CA ILE A 61 7.17 -13.74 8.18
C ILE A 61 8.68 -13.96 8.00
N LEU A 62 9.55 -13.17 8.62
CA LEU A 62 10.98 -13.21 8.33
C LEU A 62 11.82 -13.42 9.59
N ASP A 63 12.35 -14.63 9.73
CA ASP A 63 13.59 -14.85 10.50
C ASP A 63 14.78 -14.71 9.55
N THR A 64 15.39 -13.53 9.55
CA THR A 64 16.55 -13.19 8.71
C THR A 64 17.78 -14.05 9.00
N SER A 65 17.79 -14.84 10.08
CA SER A 65 18.91 -15.72 10.41
C SER A 65 18.83 -17.10 9.73
N THR A 66 17.63 -17.54 9.31
CA THR A 66 17.41 -18.90 8.81
C THR A 66 16.80 -18.96 7.41
N ASN A 67 16.44 -17.83 6.79
CA ASN A 67 15.75 -17.75 5.49
C ASN A 67 14.46 -18.58 5.45
N THR A 68 13.78 -18.76 6.59
CA THR A 68 12.51 -19.49 6.68
C THR A 68 11.38 -18.58 7.08
N ILE A 69 10.21 -18.80 6.47
CA ILE A 69 8.97 -18.14 6.87
C ILE A 69 8.42 -18.90 8.08
N LYS A 70 8.41 -18.25 9.23
CA LYS A 70 7.89 -18.84 10.47
C LYS A 70 7.01 -17.85 11.21
N PHE A 71 5.72 -18.17 11.26
CA PHE A 71 4.76 -17.45 12.09
C PHE A 71 4.84 -17.90 13.55
N ASN A 72 4.84 -16.95 14.48
CA ASN A 72 4.71 -17.23 15.90
C ASN A 72 3.75 -16.23 16.57
N PRO A 73 2.55 -16.64 17.02
CA PRO A 73 2.00 -18.00 16.94
C PRO A 73 1.79 -18.52 15.50
N PRO A 74 1.63 -19.83 15.29
CA PRO A 74 1.27 -20.35 13.97
C PRO A 74 -0.06 -19.78 13.44
N ILE A 75 -0.17 -19.62 12.13
CA ILE A 75 -1.46 -19.29 11.48
C ILE A 75 -2.37 -20.54 11.37
N PRO A 76 -3.71 -20.38 11.36
CA PRO A 76 -4.63 -21.50 11.16
C PRO A 76 -4.38 -22.23 9.84
N LEU A 77 -4.46 -23.57 9.84
CA LEU A 77 -4.15 -24.43 8.69
C LEU A 77 -4.99 -24.10 7.44
N GLU A 78 -6.24 -23.69 7.65
CA GLU A 78 -7.19 -23.35 6.60
C GLU A 78 -6.96 -21.97 5.99
N LYS A 79 -6.12 -21.12 6.59
CA LYS A 79 -5.91 -19.74 6.15
C LYS A 79 -4.68 -19.61 5.26
N THR A 80 -4.79 -18.80 4.21
CA THR A 80 -3.69 -18.46 3.29
C THR A 80 -3.16 -17.06 3.60
N PRO A 81 -1.88 -16.88 3.94
CA PRO A 81 -1.32 -15.56 4.26
C PRO A 81 -1.26 -14.64 3.04
N ILE A 82 -1.62 -13.36 3.23
CA ILE A 82 -1.52 -12.32 2.21
C ILE A 82 -1.05 -10.99 2.82
N ILE A 83 -0.37 -10.19 2.01
CA ILE A 83 0.10 -8.85 2.39
C ILE A 83 -0.53 -7.82 1.44
N LEU A 84 -1.03 -6.72 2.00
CA LEU A 84 -1.50 -5.57 1.23
C LEU A 84 -0.49 -4.43 1.34
N THR A 85 -0.18 -3.78 0.23
CA THR A 85 0.73 -2.65 0.17
C THR A 85 0.09 -1.48 -0.57
N PHE A 86 0.36 -0.28 -0.10
CA PHE A 86 -0.23 0.96 -0.62
C PHE A 86 0.88 1.95 -0.97
N ASP A 87 1.02 2.26 -2.25
CA ASP A 87 2.07 3.12 -2.78
C ASP A 87 1.60 4.58 -2.92
N ASN A 88 2.55 5.52 -2.76
CA ASN A 88 2.35 6.96 -2.97
C ASN A 88 1.13 7.53 -2.22
N VAL A 89 1.05 7.25 -0.91
CA VAL A 89 -0.07 7.70 -0.06
C VAL A 89 0.15 9.14 0.42
N SER A 90 0.25 10.07 -0.53
CA SER A 90 0.48 11.51 -0.28
C SER A 90 -0.76 12.39 -0.44
N TYR A 91 -1.75 11.96 -1.24
CA TYR A 91 -2.98 12.70 -1.56
C TYR A 91 -2.72 14.12 -2.08
N THR A 92 -1.92 14.23 -3.13
CA THR A 92 -1.45 15.52 -3.67
C THR A 92 -2.62 16.48 -3.97
N SER A 93 -2.65 17.60 -3.24
CA SER A 93 -3.73 18.61 -3.30
C SER A 93 -3.86 19.33 -4.65
N ASN A 94 -2.88 19.15 -5.54
CA ASN A 94 -2.80 19.85 -6.82
C ASN A 94 -3.53 19.11 -7.96
N LEU A 95 -3.98 17.87 -7.74
CA LEU A 95 -4.72 17.13 -8.73
C LEU A 95 -6.22 17.46 -8.62
N THR A 96 -6.59 18.64 -9.12
CA THR A 96 -8.00 18.93 -9.41
C THR A 96 -8.56 17.83 -10.32
N ASN A 97 -9.75 17.32 -10.00
CA ASN A 97 -10.44 16.31 -10.82
C ASN A 97 -9.74 14.94 -10.86
N SER A 98 -9.06 14.56 -9.76
CA SER A 98 -8.46 13.22 -9.59
C SER A 98 -9.32 12.19 -8.89
N GLY A 99 -10.49 12.61 -8.38
CA GLY A 99 -11.33 11.76 -7.56
C GLY A 99 -10.72 11.39 -6.20
N SER A 100 -9.60 12.00 -5.79
CA SER A 100 -8.93 11.68 -4.52
C SER A 100 -9.53 12.46 -3.34
N ILE A 101 -9.40 11.92 -2.12
CA ILE A 101 -9.59 12.68 -0.88
C ILE A 101 -8.48 13.72 -0.67
N ASP A 102 -8.65 14.63 0.29
CA ASP A 102 -7.59 15.58 0.64
C ASP A 102 -6.58 15.00 1.63
N LYS A 103 -7.04 14.26 2.65
CA LYS A 103 -6.17 13.68 3.70
C LYS A 103 -6.86 12.65 4.58
N ILE A 104 -6.05 11.88 5.29
CA ILE A 104 -6.49 11.01 6.41
C ILE A 104 -6.47 11.82 7.70
N ILE A 105 -7.49 11.68 8.53
CA ILE A 105 -7.62 12.38 9.81
C ILE A 105 -7.91 11.39 10.94
N VAL A 106 -7.66 11.83 12.16
CA VAL A 106 -8.21 11.22 13.38
C VAL A 106 -9.38 12.07 13.84
N ASP A 107 -10.54 11.47 14.03
CA ASP A 107 -11.72 12.16 14.55
C ASP A 107 -11.67 12.34 16.08
N ARG A 108 -12.71 12.94 16.66
CA ARG A 108 -12.78 13.20 18.11
C ARG A 108 -12.90 11.94 18.97
N ASN A 109 -13.24 10.80 18.35
CA ASN A 109 -13.42 9.51 19.00
C ASN A 109 -12.22 8.57 18.76
N ASN A 110 -11.10 9.09 18.22
CA ASN A 110 -9.93 8.31 17.81
C ASN A 110 -10.20 7.29 16.68
N ASN A 111 -11.18 7.58 15.81
CA ASN A 111 -11.35 6.80 14.58
C ASN A 111 -10.54 7.42 13.44
N LEU A 112 -10.04 6.56 12.56
CA LEU A 112 -9.42 6.97 11.30
C LEU A 112 -10.54 7.27 10.29
N ALA A 113 -10.45 8.41 9.64
CA ALA A 113 -11.41 8.86 8.63
C ALA A 113 -10.70 9.61 7.51
N THR A 114 -11.43 9.92 6.45
CA THR A 114 -10.96 10.82 5.40
C THR A 114 -11.49 12.24 5.60
N TYR A 115 -10.82 13.22 5.02
CA TYR A 115 -11.31 14.59 4.90
C TYR A 115 -11.29 15.05 3.45
N SER A 116 -12.36 15.73 3.02
CA SER A 116 -12.49 16.32 1.68
C SER A 116 -13.12 17.71 1.74
N SER A 117 -12.34 18.75 1.48
CA SER A 117 -12.74 20.16 1.58
C SER A 117 -13.84 20.57 0.58
N LYS A 118 -13.89 19.91 -0.57
CA LYS A 118 -14.82 20.20 -1.68
C LYS A 118 -16.22 19.59 -1.51
N LYS A 119 -16.54 19.08 -0.31
CA LYS A 119 -17.85 18.52 0.04
C LYS A 119 -18.62 19.47 0.97
N SER A 120 -19.93 19.25 1.07
CA SER A 120 -20.76 19.91 2.08
C SER A 120 -20.17 19.65 3.47
N ILE A 121 -20.40 20.53 4.45
CA ILE A 121 -19.82 20.39 5.80
C ILE A 121 -20.11 19.00 6.40
N GLN A 122 -21.32 18.48 6.16
CA GLN A 122 -21.76 17.18 6.67
C GLN A 122 -21.07 16.00 5.97
N ASP A 123 -20.62 16.19 4.73
CA ASP A 123 -20.01 15.15 3.89
C ASP A 123 -18.49 15.29 3.76
N ARG A 124 -17.87 16.19 4.55
CA ARG A 124 -16.39 16.36 4.50
C ARG A 124 -15.65 15.20 5.11
N ILE A 125 -16.28 14.48 6.04
CA ILE A 125 -15.69 13.34 6.73
C ILE A 125 -16.40 12.09 6.25
N SER A 126 -15.64 11.07 5.86
CA SER A 126 -16.15 9.75 5.45
C SER A 126 -15.28 8.64 6.04
N TYR A 127 -15.89 7.48 6.22
CA TYR A 127 -15.29 6.29 6.83
C TYR A 127 -15.27 5.10 5.86
N ASP A 128 -15.59 5.32 4.59
CA ASP A 128 -15.90 4.25 3.62
C ASP A 128 -15.39 4.55 2.20
N ASN A 129 -14.63 5.62 1.99
CA ASN A 129 -14.21 6.05 0.65
C ASN A 129 -12.69 5.97 0.41
N GLU A 130 -11.92 5.34 1.31
CA GLU A 130 -10.48 5.14 1.15
C GLU A 130 -10.01 3.89 1.88
N PHE A 131 -8.89 3.30 1.45
CA PHE A 131 -8.43 1.99 1.89
C PHE A 131 -8.20 1.89 3.41
N ILE A 132 -7.76 2.97 4.07
CA ILE A 132 -7.50 2.96 5.52
C ILE A 132 -8.79 2.72 6.31
N PRO A 133 -9.80 3.62 6.25
CA PRO A 133 -11.01 3.41 7.04
C PRO A 133 -11.82 2.20 6.56
N ILE A 134 -11.81 1.87 5.25
CA ILE A 134 -12.45 0.64 4.74
C ILE A 134 -11.82 -0.61 5.35
N LEU A 135 -10.49 -0.72 5.38
CA LEU A 135 -9.82 -1.89 5.94
C LEU A 135 -10.01 -1.98 7.46
N GLU A 136 -10.01 -0.85 8.17
CA GLU A 136 -10.26 -0.82 9.61
C GLU A 136 -11.68 -1.30 9.95
N ASP A 137 -12.70 -0.85 9.22
CA ASP A 137 -14.07 -1.32 9.40
C ASP A 137 -14.23 -2.80 9.00
N PHE A 138 -13.60 -3.22 7.91
CA PHE A 138 -13.62 -4.62 7.47
C PHE A 138 -13.02 -5.55 8.54
N ILE A 139 -11.85 -5.21 9.10
CA ILE A 139 -11.23 -6.01 10.17
C ILE A 139 -12.04 -5.98 11.45
N PHE A 140 -12.70 -4.85 11.77
CA PHE A 140 -13.59 -4.78 12.94
C PHE A 140 -14.74 -5.78 12.82
N ASN A 141 -15.34 -5.91 11.63
CA ASN A 141 -16.41 -6.86 11.36
C ASN A 141 -15.92 -8.29 11.09
N HIS A 142 -14.66 -8.46 10.68
CA HIS A 142 -14.02 -9.74 10.35
C HIS A 142 -12.66 -9.88 11.06
N PRO A 143 -12.63 -10.02 12.39
CA PRO A 143 -11.37 -10.06 13.15
C PRO A 143 -10.48 -11.26 12.78
N ASP A 144 -11.07 -12.34 12.25
CA ASP A 144 -10.34 -13.52 11.77
C ASP A 144 -9.59 -13.29 10.44
N PHE A 145 -9.82 -12.16 9.77
CA PHE A 145 -9.07 -11.73 8.59
C PHE A 145 -7.70 -11.15 8.93
N SER A 146 -7.42 -10.82 10.20
CA SER A 146 -6.17 -10.16 10.62
C SER A 146 -5.38 -11.02 11.60
N TYR A 147 -4.25 -11.55 11.15
CA TYR A 147 -3.31 -12.26 12.03
C TYR A 147 -2.44 -11.26 12.78
N ASN A 148 -2.29 -11.42 14.10
CA ASN A 148 -1.41 -10.60 14.95
C ASN A 148 -1.58 -9.08 14.73
N SER A 149 -2.83 -8.64 14.56
CA SER A 149 -3.16 -7.25 14.27
C SER A 149 -2.54 -6.72 12.97
N ALA A 150 -2.35 -7.55 11.94
CA ALA A 150 -1.90 -7.14 10.63
C ALA A 150 -2.91 -6.26 9.90
N ARG A 151 -2.40 -5.18 9.29
CA ARG A 151 -3.09 -4.35 8.29
C ARG A 151 -2.23 -4.37 7.02
N GLY A 152 -2.16 -3.26 6.28
CA GLY A 152 -1.25 -3.10 5.16
C GLY A 152 0.04 -2.37 5.51
N ILE A 153 0.92 -2.31 4.51
CA ILE A 153 2.14 -1.51 4.50
C ILE A 153 1.86 -0.23 3.70
N ILE A 154 2.05 0.93 4.31
CA ILE A 154 1.95 2.24 3.66
C ILE A 154 3.35 2.68 3.23
N PHE A 155 3.60 2.72 1.92
CA PHE A 155 4.83 3.25 1.39
C PHE A 155 4.75 4.76 1.19
N CYS A 156 5.66 5.46 1.85
CA CYS A 156 5.62 6.90 2.03
C CYS A 156 6.57 7.61 1.07
N THR A 157 6.06 8.67 0.45
CA THR A 157 6.83 9.67 -0.29
C THR A 157 7.05 10.92 0.56
N GLY A 158 7.90 11.84 0.12
CA GLY A 158 8.16 13.07 0.87
C GLY A 158 7.91 14.38 0.12
N LYS A 159 8.09 14.41 -1.20
CA LYS A 159 8.01 15.62 -2.03
C LYS A 159 6.68 16.37 -1.85
N ASP A 160 5.58 15.63 -1.90
CA ASP A 160 4.22 16.16 -1.78
C ASP A 160 3.61 15.95 -0.38
N GLY A 161 4.43 15.48 0.57
CA GLY A 161 4.01 15.14 1.92
C GLY A 161 3.49 13.71 2.08
N LEU A 162 2.79 13.51 3.19
CA LEU A 162 2.36 12.19 3.68
C LEU A 162 0.91 12.25 4.16
N LEU A 163 0.07 11.29 3.75
CA LEU A 163 -1.34 11.16 4.16
C LEU A 163 -2.18 12.44 3.95
N GLY A 164 -1.81 13.29 2.98
CA GLY A 164 -2.50 14.56 2.68
C GLY A 164 -2.03 15.75 3.52
N TYR A 165 -0.92 15.58 4.24
CA TYR A 165 -0.24 16.64 4.97
C TYR A 165 1.04 17.01 4.26
N ASN A 166 1.11 18.24 3.74
CA ASN A 166 2.33 18.76 3.15
C ASN A 166 3.33 19.09 4.28
N THR A 167 4.27 18.17 4.50
CA THR A 167 5.33 18.24 5.52
C THR A 167 6.66 18.76 4.97
N ASN A 168 6.71 19.09 3.69
CA ASN A 168 7.91 19.61 3.04
C ASN A 168 8.40 20.85 3.79
N HIS A 169 9.66 20.88 4.18
CA HIS A 169 10.23 21.97 4.99
C HIS A 169 10.08 23.38 4.38
N ASN A 170 9.86 23.49 3.07
CA ASN A 170 9.61 24.78 2.40
C ASN A 170 8.15 25.26 2.55
N ASN A 171 7.26 24.44 3.09
CA ASN A 171 5.87 24.81 3.33
C ASN A 171 5.73 25.56 4.67
N ALA A 172 5.11 26.75 4.64
CA ALA A 172 4.90 27.56 5.84
C ALA A 172 4.10 26.85 6.96
N SER A 173 3.22 25.90 6.59
CA SER A 173 2.42 25.09 7.52
C SER A 173 3.07 23.74 7.87
N ALA A 174 4.30 23.47 7.43
CA ALA A 174 4.96 22.17 7.60
C ALA A 174 4.97 21.73 9.07
N SER A 175 5.37 22.59 10.01
CA SER A 175 5.41 22.24 11.43
C SER A 175 4.03 21.84 12.00
N HIS A 176 2.97 22.54 11.60
CA HIS A 176 1.60 22.18 12.00
C HIS A 176 1.17 20.85 11.38
N ASN A 177 1.40 20.70 10.08
CA ASN A 177 1.10 19.49 9.33
C ASN A 177 1.84 18.27 9.88
N THR A 178 3.13 18.40 10.22
CA THR A 178 3.94 17.35 10.86
C THR A 178 3.33 16.89 12.17
N LYS A 179 2.89 17.81 13.04
CA LYS A 179 2.23 17.44 14.31
C LYS A 179 0.96 16.63 14.06
N ARG A 180 0.12 17.08 13.13
CA ARG A 180 -1.14 16.40 12.79
C ARG A 180 -0.93 15.03 12.18
N VAL A 181 0.00 14.89 11.24
CA VAL A 181 0.27 13.58 10.63
C VAL A 181 0.94 12.63 11.62
N CYS A 182 1.73 13.13 12.59
CA CYS A 182 2.25 12.30 13.67
C CYS A 182 1.13 11.68 14.54
N GLU A 183 0.03 12.40 14.79
CA GLU A 183 -1.15 11.86 15.48
C GLU A 183 -1.76 10.69 14.68
N VAL A 184 -1.95 10.88 13.37
CA VAL A 184 -2.48 9.87 12.45
C VAL A 184 -1.56 8.63 12.38
N VAL A 185 -0.26 8.85 12.17
CA VAL A 185 0.75 7.78 12.07
C VAL A 185 0.86 6.99 13.38
N SER A 186 0.79 7.67 14.52
CA SER A 186 0.82 7.01 15.83
C SER A 186 -0.38 6.07 16.02
N LEU A 187 -1.57 6.50 15.61
CA LEU A 187 -2.78 5.67 15.66
C LEU A 187 -2.75 4.51 14.65
N LEU A 188 -2.27 4.75 13.42
CA LEU A 188 -2.09 3.69 12.43
C LEU A 188 -1.14 2.61 12.95
N LYS A 189 0.00 3.01 13.53
CA LYS A 189 0.96 2.07 14.13
C LYS A 189 0.39 1.31 15.32
N SER A 190 -0.36 1.96 16.21
CA SER A 190 -0.97 1.29 17.37
C SER A 190 -2.00 0.25 16.95
N LYS A 191 -2.64 0.44 15.79
CA LYS A 191 -3.51 -0.54 15.15
C LYS A 191 -2.75 -1.64 14.42
N GLY A 192 -1.50 -1.41 14.01
CA GLY A 192 -0.65 -2.43 13.38
C GLY A 192 -0.40 -2.23 11.89
N TRP A 193 -0.61 -1.02 11.37
CA TRP A 193 -0.11 -0.60 10.06
C TRP A 193 1.41 -0.49 10.07
N GLU A 194 2.05 -0.96 8.99
CA GLU A 194 3.49 -0.83 8.78
C GLU A 194 3.78 0.33 7.81
N PHE A 195 4.98 0.91 7.92
CA PHE A 195 5.40 2.03 7.07
C PHE A 195 6.70 1.68 6.34
N GLY A 196 6.75 1.99 5.06
CA GLY A 196 7.92 1.80 4.20
C GLY A 196 8.29 3.07 3.43
N CYS A 197 9.40 3.02 2.71
CA CYS A 197 9.90 4.10 1.87
C CYS A 197 9.55 3.85 0.39
N ASN A 198 9.00 4.86 -0.29
CA ASN A 198 8.78 4.89 -1.75
C ASN A 198 9.72 5.89 -2.45
N GLY A 199 10.83 6.25 -1.80
CA GLY A 199 11.66 7.41 -2.17
C GLY A 199 11.02 8.73 -1.74
N TYR A 200 11.81 9.81 -1.71
CA TYR A 200 11.29 11.16 -1.41
C TYR A 200 10.48 11.71 -2.58
N THR A 201 10.99 11.60 -3.81
CA THR A 201 10.39 12.18 -5.02
C THR A 201 9.41 11.28 -5.75
N TYR A 202 9.33 10.00 -5.39
CA TYR A 202 8.58 8.96 -6.12
C TYR A 202 9.05 8.76 -7.57
N THR A 203 10.28 9.16 -7.88
CA THR A 203 10.84 9.05 -9.22
C THR A 203 11.21 7.59 -9.52
N PRO A 204 10.95 7.07 -10.75
CA PRO A 204 11.41 5.73 -11.12
C PRO A 204 12.92 5.60 -10.97
N GLN A 205 13.38 4.52 -10.37
CA GLN A 205 14.80 4.37 -10.03
C GLN A 205 15.71 4.32 -11.27
N HIS A 206 15.22 3.79 -12.40
CA HIS A 206 15.99 3.66 -13.63
C HIS A 206 16.28 5.01 -14.32
N THR A 207 15.60 6.08 -13.90
CA THR A 207 15.88 7.44 -14.38
C THR A 207 16.83 8.20 -13.47
N LEU A 208 17.23 7.63 -12.32
CA LEU A 208 18.13 8.26 -11.36
C LEU A 208 19.52 7.64 -11.45
N SER A 209 20.57 8.47 -11.42
CA SER A 209 21.90 8.00 -11.07
C SER A 209 21.97 7.59 -9.58
N ASN A 210 22.98 6.78 -9.22
CA ASN A 210 23.21 6.41 -7.82
C ASN A 210 23.32 7.61 -6.87
N ILE A 211 23.94 8.70 -7.34
CA ILE A 211 24.09 9.93 -6.54
C ILE A 211 22.73 10.59 -6.31
N GLU A 212 21.87 10.62 -7.32
CA GLU A 212 20.53 11.19 -7.20
C GLU A 212 19.64 10.33 -6.30
N LEU A 213 19.73 9.00 -6.42
CA LEU A 213 19.03 8.09 -5.51
C LEU A 213 19.48 8.28 -4.05
N ILE A 214 20.79 8.37 -3.79
CA ILE A 214 21.29 8.63 -2.43
C ILE A 214 20.78 9.99 -1.90
N LYS A 215 20.73 11.03 -2.73
CA LYS A 215 20.17 12.33 -2.34
C LYS A 215 18.69 12.22 -2.01
N ASP A 216 17.93 11.49 -2.82
CA ASP A 216 16.50 11.24 -2.61
C ASP A 216 16.26 10.49 -1.28
N LEU A 217 17.00 9.41 -1.01
CA LEU A 217 16.93 8.67 0.25
C LEU A 217 17.32 9.52 1.46
N ASN A 218 18.33 10.39 1.32
CA ASN A 218 18.73 11.30 2.39
C ASN A 218 17.65 12.33 2.72
N LEU A 219 16.93 12.85 1.72
CA LEU A 219 15.78 13.72 1.94
C LEU A 219 14.65 12.99 2.65
N TRP A 220 14.35 11.75 2.22
CA TRP A 220 13.34 10.92 2.91
C TRP A 220 13.73 10.67 4.37
N ASN A 221 14.99 10.31 4.63
CA ASN A 221 15.53 10.09 5.98
C ASN A 221 15.48 11.35 6.85
N LYS A 222 15.61 12.53 6.25
CA LYS A 222 15.56 13.81 6.97
C LYS A 222 14.13 14.25 7.29
N GLU A 223 13.18 14.04 6.38
CA GLU A 223 11.85 14.66 6.48
C GLU A 223 10.74 13.67 6.86
N ILE A 224 10.81 12.43 6.39
CA ILE A 224 9.72 11.46 6.55
C ILE A 224 10.02 10.44 7.65
N LYS A 225 11.25 9.94 7.71
CA LYS A 225 11.68 9.02 8.79
C LYS A 225 11.38 9.53 10.21
N PRO A 226 11.54 10.82 10.56
CA PRO A 226 11.17 11.30 11.90
C PRO A 226 9.68 11.19 12.21
N ILE A 227 8.82 11.12 11.19
CA ILE A 227 7.37 11.00 11.31
C ILE A 227 6.97 9.52 11.40
N VAL A 228 7.47 8.70 10.46
CA VAL A 228 7.06 7.29 10.30
C VAL A 228 7.97 6.30 11.02
N GLY A 229 9.05 6.76 11.65
CA GLY A 229 10.02 5.93 12.36
C GLY A 229 10.97 5.18 11.43
N ASN A 230 11.84 4.35 12.03
CA ASN A 230 12.75 3.49 11.29
C ASN A 230 11.98 2.44 10.49
N THR A 231 12.44 2.17 9.27
CA THR A 231 11.94 1.10 8.42
C THR A 231 13.09 0.56 7.58
N ASN A 232 13.05 -0.73 7.27
CA ASN A 232 13.94 -1.42 6.34
C ASN A 232 13.22 -1.79 5.03
N LEU A 233 11.98 -1.34 4.86
CA LEU A 233 11.12 -1.63 3.71
C LEU A 233 11.28 -0.52 2.65
N PHE A 234 11.57 -0.90 1.42
CA PHE A 234 11.64 0.02 0.28
C PHE A 234 10.87 -0.53 -0.90
N ALA A 235 9.88 0.21 -1.40
CA ALA A 235 9.15 -0.12 -2.62
C ALA A 235 9.63 0.74 -3.78
N LEU A 236 10.04 0.07 -4.86
CA LEU A 236 10.59 0.69 -6.06
C LEU A 236 9.49 1.37 -6.87
N PRO A 237 9.54 2.70 -7.07
CA PRO A 237 8.54 3.42 -7.86
C PRO A 237 8.54 2.96 -9.31
N HIS A 238 7.36 2.70 -9.88
CA HIS A 238 7.17 2.44 -11.32
C HIS A 238 8.11 1.38 -11.92
N THR A 239 8.45 0.34 -11.16
CA THR A 239 9.37 -0.68 -11.66
C THR A 239 8.67 -1.78 -12.48
N ASP A 240 9.19 -2.06 -13.66
CA ASP A 240 8.76 -3.21 -14.48
C ASP A 240 9.69 -4.43 -14.30
N THR A 241 10.55 -4.42 -13.27
CA THR A 241 11.49 -5.51 -13.00
C THR A 241 11.00 -6.33 -11.81
N SER A 242 11.21 -7.65 -11.87
CA SER A 242 10.91 -8.57 -10.76
C SER A 242 12.00 -8.56 -9.70
N THR A 243 13.23 -8.20 -10.08
CA THR A 243 14.41 -8.15 -9.24
C THR A 243 15.20 -6.87 -9.51
N PRO A 244 15.60 -6.12 -8.47
CA PRO A 244 16.58 -5.04 -8.62
C PRO A 244 17.93 -5.65 -9.01
N ASP A 245 18.75 -4.91 -9.76
CA ASP A 245 20.12 -5.35 -10.01
C ASP A 245 20.97 -5.32 -8.73
N THR A 246 22.15 -5.95 -8.79
CA THR A 246 23.05 -6.07 -7.63
C THR A 246 23.52 -4.72 -7.11
N GLU A 247 23.73 -3.74 -7.98
CA GLU A 247 24.25 -2.42 -7.59
C GLU A 247 23.19 -1.64 -6.81
N LEU A 248 21.97 -1.58 -7.34
CA LEU A 248 20.82 -1.00 -6.69
C LEU A 248 20.50 -1.70 -5.36
N SER A 249 20.51 -3.04 -5.33
CA SER A 249 20.27 -3.81 -4.10
C SER A 249 21.29 -3.48 -3.02
N ASN A 250 22.58 -3.36 -3.38
CA ASN A 250 23.64 -3.00 -2.46
C ASN A 250 23.51 -1.56 -1.96
N LEU A 251 23.12 -0.63 -2.84
CA LEU A 251 22.90 0.78 -2.48
C LEU A 251 21.75 0.90 -1.48
N LEU A 252 20.61 0.26 -1.73
CA LEU A 252 19.46 0.25 -0.81
C LEU A 252 19.82 -0.37 0.55
N THR A 253 20.47 -1.53 0.54
CA THR A 253 20.90 -2.24 1.76
C THR A 253 21.88 -1.40 2.58
N SER A 254 22.84 -0.72 1.92
CA SER A 254 23.78 0.20 2.58
C SER A 254 23.10 1.41 3.22
N ASN A 255 21.88 1.74 2.77
CA ASN A 255 21.02 2.77 3.35
C ASN A 255 19.96 2.20 4.31
N SER A 256 20.19 0.99 4.85
CA SER A 256 19.33 0.29 5.82
C SER A 256 17.99 -0.23 5.27
N PHE A 257 17.80 -0.25 3.96
CA PHE A 257 16.64 -0.87 3.31
C PHE A 257 17.00 -2.28 2.84
N ASN A 258 16.63 -3.28 3.63
CA ASN A 258 16.99 -4.69 3.40
C ASN A 258 15.86 -5.51 2.78
N ILE A 259 14.64 -4.95 2.69
CA ILE A 259 13.48 -5.60 2.07
C ILE A 259 13.00 -4.71 0.93
N HIS A 260 13.13 -5.22 -0.30
CA HIS A 260 12.85 -4.49 -1.53
C HIS A 260 11.56 -5.00 -2.16
N PHE A 261 10.58 -4.12 -2.37
CA PHE A 261 9.34 -4.47 -3.03
C PHE A 261 9.38 -4.06 -4.50
N THR A 262 9.06 -5.01 -5.38
CA THR A 262 8.98 -4.83 -6.83
C THR A 262 7.54 -4.97 -7.32
N ASN A 263 7.26 -4.61 -8.58
CA ASN A 263 5.91 -4.53 -9.13
C ASN A 263 5.64 -5.54 -10.26
N LYS A 264 6.58 -6.45 -10.50
CA LYS A 264 6.43 -7.52 -11.50
C LYS A 264 6.32 -8.87 -10.80
N PRO A 265 5.28 -9.68 -11.09
CA PRO A 265 5.16 -11.04 -10.59
C PRO A 265 6.43 -11.86 -10.86
N ALA A 266 6.84 -12.64 -9.88
CA ALA A 266 7.98 -13.56 -9.95
C ALA A 266 7.53 -14.99 -9.69
N THR A 267 8.37 -15.98 -10.01
CA THR A 267 8.11 -17.40 -9.71
C THR A 267 7.88 -17.62 -8.22
N HIS A 268 8.57 -16.85 -7.37
CA HIS A 268 8.35 -16.78 -5.94
C HIS A 268 8.15 -15.32 -5.55
N ASN A 269 7.04 -15.03 -4.88
CA ASN A 269 6.73 -13.67 -4.46
C ASN A 269 7.70 -13.13 -3.40
N ILE A 270 8.36 -14.00 -2.64
CA ILE A 270 9.40 -13.63 -1.68
C ILE A 270 10.66 -14.42 -2.00
N THR A 271 11.74 -13.70 -2.29
CA THR A 271 13.07 -14.26 -2.56
C THR A 271 14.03 -13.75 -1.51
N VAL A 272 14.65 -14.67 -0.76
CA VAL A 272 15.64 -14.34 0.26
C VAL A 272 17.04 -14.48 -0.32
N ASN A 273 17.77 -13.37 -0.40
CA ASN A 273 19.17 -13.32 -0.81
C ASN A 273 20.08 -13.20 0.43
N ASN A 274 21.39 -13.34 0.25
CA ASN A 274 22.35 -13.34 1.37
C ASN A 274 22.24 -12.11 2.30
N ASN A 275 21.95 -10.92 1.73
CA ASN A 275 21.99 -9.65 2.47
C ASN A 275 20.67 -8.86 2.41
N HIS A 276 19.69 -9.30 1.63
CA HIS A 276 18.43 -8.58 1.42
C HIS A 276 17.33 -9.54 0.95
N ILE A 277 16.09 -9.08 1.00
CA ILE A 277 14.90 -9.82 0.58
C ILE A 277 14.22 -9.05 -0.53
N VAL A 278 13.76 -9.75 -1.57
CA VAL A 278 12.96 -9.18 -2.65
C VAL A 278 11.53 -9.70 -2.56
N CYS A 279 10.58 -8.78 -2.49
CA CYS A 279 9.15 -9.02 -2.39
C CYS A 279 8.47 -8.57 -3.69
N SER A 280 8.18 -9.51 -4.58
CA SER A 280 7.42 -9.26 -5.80
C SER A 280 5.93 -9.07 -5.48
N ARG A 281 5.34 -8.02 -6.04
CA ARG A 281 3.95 -7.64 -5.82
C ARG A 281 3.12 -7.73 -7.09
N LYS A 282 1.83 -7.98 -6.92
CA LYS A 282 0.81 -7.93 -7.97
C LYS A 282 0.08 -6.59 -7.90
N ILE A 283 0.20 -5.75 -8.93
CA ILE A 283 -0.50 -4.48 -9.01
C ILE A 283 -1.99 -4.74 -9.28
N ILE A 284 -2.84 -4.16 -8.44
CA ILE A 284 -4.29 -4.12 -8.66
C ILE A 284 -4.69 -2.70 -9.05
N SER A 285 -5.19 -2.57 -10.28
CA SER A 285 -5.71 -1.33 -10.85
C SER A 285 -6.91 -1.63 -11.74
N GLY A 286 -7.67 -0.61 -12.14
CA GLY A 286 -8.73 -0.76 -13.13
C GLY A 286 -8.23 -1.37 -14.43
N HIS A 287 -7.02 -1.00 -14.83
CA HIS A 287 -6.33 -1.57 -15.98
C HIS A 287 -6.05 -3.07 -15.77
N THR A 288 -5.35 -3.46 -14.71
CA THR A 288 -4.93 -4.86 -14.54
C THR A 288 -6.11 -5.80 -14.31
N LEU A 289 -7.17 -5.34 -13.64
CA LEU A 289 -8.41 -6.11 -13.50
C LEU A 289 -9.01 -6.52 -14.86
N ARG A 290 -8.90 -5.68 -15.90
CA ARG A 290 -9.43 -5.97 -17.24
C ARG A 290 -8.42 -6.59 -18.20
N THR A 291 -7.13 -6.24 -18.09
CA THR A 291 -6.10 -6.68 -19.04
C THR A 291 -5.33 -7.93 -18.61
N SER A 292 -5.39 -8.30 -17.32
CA SER A 292 -4.75 -9.52 -16.80
C SER A 292 -5.59 -10.22 -15.72
N PRO A 293 -6.91 -10.44 -15.94
CA PRO A 293 -7.81 -11.00 -14.93
C PRO A 293 -7.39 -12.39 -14.45
N GLU A 294 -6.76 -13.19 -15.31
CA GLU A 294 -6.26 -14.52 -14.97
C GLU A 294 -5.19 -14.51 -13.88
N SER A 295 -4.44 -13.40 -13.75
CA SER A 295 -3.41 -13.22 -12.72
C SER A 295 -3.98 -13.13 -11.30
N PHE A 296 -5.29 -12.89 -11.17
CA PHE A 296 -6.01 -12.81 -9.90
C PHE A 296 -6.93 -14.01 -9.65
N SER A 297 -7.08 -14.93 -10.60
CA SER A 297 -8.11 -15.98 -10.58
C SER A 297 -8.08 -16.91 -9.35
N HIS A 298 -6.91 -17.10 -8.72
CA HIS A 298 -6.79 -17.86 -7.47
C HIS A 298 -7.14 -17.03 -6.23
N LEU A 299 -7.16 -15.70 -6.33
CA LEU A 299 -7.57 -14.76 -5.29
C LEU A 299 -9.08 -14.47 -5.37
N PHE A 300 -9.56 -14.10 -6.56
CA PHE A 300 -10.93 -13.69 -6.86
C PHE A 300 -11.17 -13.62 -8.38
N ASN A 301 -12.43 -13.62 -8.82
CA ASN A 301 -12.77 -13.29 -10.19
C ASN A 301 -12.75 -11.76 -10.37
N ALA A 302 -11.96 -11.26 -11.32
CA ALA A 302 -11.81 -9.83 -11.56
C ALA A 302 -13.12 -9.14 -11.99
N GLU A 303 -14.00 -9.86 -12.72
CA GLU A 303 -15.29 -9.34 -13.17
C GLU A 303 -16.23 -9.09 -11.98
N ASP A 304 -16.22 -9.97 -10.98
CA ASP A 304 -17.09 -9.87 -9.80
C ASP A 304 -16.75 -8.64 -8.94
N VAL A 305 -15.46 -8.28 -8.88
CA VAL A 305 -14.98 -7.16 -8.08
C VAL A 305 -15.06 -5.82 -8.81
N TYR A 306 -15.02 -5.82 -10.13
CA TYR A 306 -15.00 -4.60 -10.94
C TYR A 306 -16.29 -3.76 -10.77
N ASP A 307 -16.14 -2.44 -10.76
CA ASP A 307 -17.28 -1.50 -10.58
C ASP A 307 -17.64 -0.82 -11.90
N GLU A 308 -18.43 -1.51 -12.72
CA GLU A 308 -18.88 -0.99 -14.03
C GLU A 308 -19.66 0.31 -13.90
N ILE A 309 -20.42 0.49 -12.80
CA ILE A 309 -21.27 1.66 -12.58
C ILE A 309 -20.39 2.88 -12.32
N ALA A 310 -19.48 2.78 -11.35
CA ALA A 310 -18.56 3.87 -11.05
C ALA A 310 -17.64 4.16 -12.23
N ARG A 311 -17.26 3.13 -13.00
CA ARG A 311 -16.33 3.25 -14.11
C ARG A 311 -16.94 3.70 -15.43
N ASN A 312 -18.26 3.60 -15.57
CA ASN A 312 -18.96 3.88 -16.82
C ASN A 312 -18.31 3.20 -18.05
N THR A 313 -17.71 2.02 -17.82
CA THR A 313 -16.95 1.25 -18.81
C THR A 313 -17.15 -0.22 -18.47
N PRO A 314 -17.77 -1.03 -19.36
CA PRO A 314 -17.95 -2.46 -19.14
C PRO A 314 -16.63 -3.20 -18.91
N PHE A 315 -16.66 -4.27 -18.13
CA PHE A 315 -15.49 -5.09 -17.83
C PHE A 315 -14.82 -5.67 -19.09
N ASN A 316 -15.62 -6.07 -20.08
CA ASN A 316 -15.11 -6.66 -21.32
C ASN A 316 -14.62 -5.61 -22.34
N GLN A 317 -14.76 -4.32 -22.04
CA GLN A 317 -14.21 -3.25 -22.88
C GLN A 317 -12.77 -2.96 -22.47
N LEU A 318 -11.82 -3.44 -23.27
CA LEU A 318 -10.39 -3.22 -23.00
C LEU A 318 -10.05 -1.72 -22.98
N PRO A 319 -9.16 -1.28 -22.08
CA PRO A 319 -8.65 0.08 -22.07
C PRO A 319 -7.95 0.37 -23.41
N ILE A 320 -8.17 1.59 -23.93
CA ILE A 320 -7.48 2.10 -25.12
C ILE A 320 -6.09 2.58 -24.71
#